data_AF-A0A443S838-F1
#
_entry.id   AF-A0A443S838-F1
#
_cell.length_a   1.000
_cell.length_b   1.000
_cell.length_c   1.000
_cell.angle_alpha   90.00
_cell.angle_beta   90.00
_cell.angle_gamma   90.00
#
_symmetry.space_group_name_H-M   'P 1'
#
loop_
_entity.id
_entity.type
_entity.pdbx_description
1 polymer ?
#
loop_
_entity_poly.entity_id
_entity_poly.type
_entity_poly.pdbx_seq_one_letter_code
_entity_poly.pdbx_strand_id
1 'polypeptide(L)'
;MAIDHYTKAIAYCGNNENYFCAMFHDNRAAAYKKLNDLTNFYKDCNAAIEYDKTFKKAFRRRARLRCKVDDLEAAVRDFTFVCLLEEYKDKESTDAMEKACVKVSQKFTDEMFVEKRCIPNSVLYVNRKYFRDFNRHPFYRKFEILNNLESDLLTLQHLLSSYHYFRNDSSLLSDDPKNVPSKSIFFILKATLNILSEHYSTAEAQLEEIIDMYKNKPPETTVLSDIVIHAFICLANIKGRRLMIEGYGIEYALQCYERALLCDNENEDIYFHRAKFYLECGQLNHSINDFKKSVQYGIYFVQAKCHYLYMKFGVIIPVYFMHIKYTSSFNACIIRRLIQKKQSSLNAVLAEFDEITKAFKYSVVFSTYAEVLTLDGKYDEAIKKLEIALRLNSKDPDLCLQMAKILFKATKNIEHLYEWCFKALEIDCRCNVALEILALILVNFGCCRHASCFFLFASNRSMTKIMSKTFMF
;
A
#
# COMPACT_ATOMS: atom_id res chain seq x y z
N MET A 1 31.64 40.86 -10.76
CA MET A 1 32.51 40.26 -11.81
C MET A 1 31.75 39.34 -12.78
N ALA A 2 31.10 38.22 -12.43
CA ALA A 2 30.35 37.43 -13.44
C ALA A 2 29.05 38.11 -13.92
N ILE A 3 28.26 38.67 -13.00
CA ILE A 3 26.98 39.33 -13.31
C ILE A 3 27.19 40.54 -14.23
N ASP A 4 28.22 41.35 -13.98
CA ASP A 4 28.52 42.54 -14.78
C ASP A 4 28.85 42.19 -16.23
N HIS A 5 29.58 41.09 -16.46
CA HIS A 5 29.89 40.61 -17.81
C HIS A 5 28.64 40.11 -18.52
N TYR A 6 27.77 39.35 -17.85
CA TYR A 6 26.50 38.93 -18.47
C TYR A 6 25.57 40.12 -18.75
N THR A 7 25.52 41.12 -17.88
CA THR A 7 24.74 42.35 -18.12
C THR A 7 25.24 43.11 -19.34
N LYS A 8 26.57 43.23 -19.52
CA LYS A 8 27.16 43.81 -20.73
C LYS A 8 26.86 42.96 -21.98
N ALA A 9 26.93 41.63 -21.88
CA ALA A 9 26.61 40.72 -22.98
C ALA A 9 25.14 40.85 -23.41
N ILE A 10 24.20 40.92 -22.46
CA ILE A 10 22.77 41.14 -22.73
C ILE A 10 22.54 42.48 -23.43
N ALA A 11 23.19 43.56 -22.95
CA ALA A 11 23.08 44.88 -23.58
C ALA A 11 23.61 44.91 -25.01
N TYR A 12 24.66 44.11 -25.30
CA TYR A 12 25.24 44.00 -26.64
C TYR A 12 24.39 43.16 -27.59
N CYS A 13 23.80 42.06 -27.10
CA CYS A 13 23.02 41.11 -27.90
C CYS A 13 21.70 41.71 -28.43
N GLY A 14 21.10 42.67 -27.71
CA GLY A 14 19.85 43.32 -28.08
C GLY A 14 18.67 42.33 -28.20
N ASN A 15 17.68 42.63 -29.06
CA ASN A 15 16.55 41.73 -29.35
C ASN A 15 16.75 40.89 -30.64
N ASN A 16 17.96 40.88 -31.20
CA ASN A 16 18.22 40.34 -32.54
C ASN A 16 18.60 38.84 -32.52
N GLU A 17 19.07 38.31 -31.39
CA GLU A 17 19.54 36.93 -31.26
C GLU A 17 18.88 36.19 -30.08
N ASN A 18 17.63 35.77 -30.27
CA ASN A 18 16.77 35.18 -29.24
C ASN A 18 17.43 34.05 -28.41
N TYR A 19 18.20 33.17 -29.04
CA TYR A 19 18.87 32.06 -28.33
C TYR A 19 20.02 32.53 -27.42
N PHE A 20 20.88 33.43 -27.90
CA PHE A 20 22.01 33.94 -27.12
C PHE A 20 21.52 34.84 -25.97
N CYS A 21 20.49 35.65 -26.20
CA CYS A 21 19.81 36.40 -25.14
C CYS A 21 19.27 35.45 -24.06
N ALA A 22 18.57 34.39 -24.43
CA ALA A 22 18.09 33.38 -23.48
C ALA A 22 19.23 32.72 -22.69
N MET A 23 20.33 32.38 -23.35
CA MET A 23 21.50 31.79 -22.71
C MET A 23 22.18 32.73 -21.71
N PHE A 24 22.38 34.01 -22.07
CA PHE A 24 23.01 34.99 -21.18
C PHE A 24 22.15 35.27 -19.96
N HIS A 25 20.82 35.40 -20.12
CA HIS A 25 19.89 35.51 -19.00
C HIS A 25 19.94 34.26 -18.10
N ASP A 26 19.89 33.05 -18.67
CA ASP A 26 19.97 31.81 -17.89
C ASP A 26 21.29 31.73 -17.09
N ASN A 27 22.43 32.01 -17.72
CA ASN A 27 23.73 31.98 -17.06
C ASN A 27 23.87 33.06 -15.96
N ARG A 28 23.28 34.25 -16.17
CA ARG A 28 23.21 35.29 -15.14
C ARG A 28 22.32 34.87 -13.97
N ALA A 29 21.21 34.18 -14.24
CA ALA A 29 20.41 33.53 -13.18
C ALA A 29 21.26 32.57 -12.36
N ALA A 30 22.06 31.68 -12.96
CA ALA A 30 22.95 30.79 -12.19
C ALA A 30 23.94 31.54 -11.29
N ALA A 31 24.42 32.73 -11.70
CA ALA A 31 25.25 33.58 -10.86
C ALA A 31 24.46 34.16 -9.68
N TYR A 32 23.25 34.69 -9.91
CA TYR A 32 22.35 35.17 -8.84
C TYR A 32 21.99 34.07 -7.84
N LYS A 33 21.77 32.83 -8.32
CA LYS A 33 21.54 31.66 -7.45
C LYS A 33 22.66 31.46 -6.43
N LYS A 34 23.92 31.59 -6.86
CA LYS A 34 25.09 31.42 -5.98
C LYS A 34 25.18 32.52 -4.93
N LEU A 35 24.68 33.72 -5.23
CA LEU A 35 24.56 34.84 -4.29
C LEU A 35 23.30 34.79 -3.44
N ASN A 36 22.48 33.74 -3.58
CA ASN A 36 21.17 33.60 -2.93
C ASN A 36 20.17 34.75 -3.24
N ASP A 37 20.37 35.47 -4.34
CA ASP A 37 19.45 36.49 -4.84
C ASP A 37 18.35 35.83 -5.67
N LEU A 38 17.32 35.35 -4.96
CA LEU A 38 16.21 34.59 -5.57
C LEU A 38 15.34 35.48 -6.48
N THR A 39 15.26 36.77 -6.21
CA THR A 39 14.43 37.73 -6.95
C THR A 39 14.99 37.95 -8.35
N ASN A 40 16.27 38.29 -8.46
CA ASN A 40 16.90 38.49 -9.77
C ASN A 40 17.11 37.16 -10.50
N PHE A 41 17.36 36.06 -9.77
CA PHE A 41 17.32 34.71 -10.34
C PHE A 41 16.01 34.42 -11.06
N TYR A 42 14.87 34.71 -10.42
CA TYR A 42 13.55 34.44 -11.01
C TYR A 42 13.28 35.32 -12.24
N LYS A 43 13.63 36.61 -12.17
CA LYS A 43 13.50 37.55 -13.29
C LYS A 43 14.28 37.07 -14.52
N ASP A 44 15.53 36.67 -14.33
CA ASP A 44 16.36 36.19 -15.44
C ASP A 44 15.89 34.85 -16.01
N CYS A 45 15.35 33.95 -15.18
CA CYS A 45 14.72 32.73 -15.70
C CYS A 45 13.49 33.05 -16.57
N ASN A 46 12.67 34.04 -16.20
CA ASN A 46 11.53 34.45 -17.01
C ASN A 46 11.96 35.13 -18.30
N ALA A 47 12.92 36.06 -18.24
CA ALA A 47 13.47 36.72 -19.42
C ALA A 47 14.04 35.69 -20.41
N ALA A 48 14.77 34.68 -19.92
CA ALA A 48 15.28 33.61 -20.78
C ALA A 48 14.18 32.84 -21.52
N ILE A 49 13.05 32.60 -20.86
CA ILE A 49 11.89 31.90 -21.43
C ILE A 49 11.12 32.80 -22.42
N GLU A 50 11.11 34.12 -22.19
CA GLU A 50 10.49 35.08 -23.11
C GLU A 50 11.23 35.15 -24.44
N TYR A 51 12.57 35.13 -24.41
CA TYR A 51 13.40 35.09 -25.62
C TYR A 51 13.34 33.73 -26.32
N ASP A 52 13.42 32.62 -25.58
CA ASP A 52 13.29 31.26 -26.13
C ASP A 52 12.31 30.42 -25.30
N LYS A 53 11.10 30.27 -25.84
CA LYS A 53 10.00 29.51 -25.23
C LYS A 53 10.29 28.01 -25.12
N THR A 54 11.34 27.51 -25.77
CA THR A 54 11.77 26.10 -25.71
C THR A 54 13.03 25.89 -24.88
N PHE A 55 13.52 26.93 -24.19
CA PHE A 55 14.79 26.90 -23.47
C PHE A 55 14.72 26.09 -22.16
N LYS A 56 14.90 24.77 -22.28
CA LYS A 56 14.70 23.77 -21.22
C LYS A 56 15.45 24.08 -19.91
N LYS A 57 16.66 24.64 -19.99
CA LYS A 57 17.49 24.95 -18.81
C LYS A 57 16.85 26.00 -17.90
N ALA A 58 16.25 27.05 -18.48
CA ALA A 58 15.58 28.09 -17.72
C ALA A 58 14.32 27.55 -17.02
N PHE A 59 13.52 26.73 -17.71
CA PHE A 59 12.37 26.04 -17.09
C PHE A 59 12.80 25.14 -15.93
N ARG A 60 13.83 24.29 -16.09
CA ARG A 60 14.34 23.44 -14.99
C ARG A 60 14.80 24.26 -13.79
N ARG A 61 15.46 25.40 -14.03
CA ARG A 61 15.96 26.30 -12.97
C ARG A 61 14.82 27.01 -12.25
N ARG A 62 13.83 27.52 -12.99
CA ARG A 62 12.62 28.16 -12.44
C ARG A 62 11.79 27.18 -11.63
N ALA A 63 11.59 25.96 -12.14
CA ALA A 63 10.87 24.90 -11.44
C ALA A 63 11.50 24.57 -10.08
N ARG A 64 12.83 24.39 -10.05
CA ARG A 64 13.57 24.14 -8.81
C ARG A 64 13.49 25.30 -7.82
N LEU A 65 13.44 26.55 -8.28
CA LEU A 65 13.20 27.70 -7.40
C LEU A 65 11.78 27.70 -6.87
N ARG A 66 10.78 27.49 -7.72
CA ARG A 66 9.36 27.41 -7.35
C ARG A 66 9.11 26.34 -6.29
N CYS A 67 9.78 25.19 -6.38
CA CYS A 67 9.78 24.19 -5.30
C CYS A 67 10.35 24.71 -3.97
N LYS A 68 11.32 25.63 -3.99
CA LYS A 68 11.91 26.21 -2.76
C LYS A 68 11.05 27.30 -2.15
N VAL A 69 10.38 28.10 -2.98
CA VAL A 69 9.45 29.16 -2.53
C VAL A 69 8.04 28.63 -2.31
N ASP A 70 7.88 27.30 -2.32
CA ASP A 70 6.63 26.59 -2.02
C ASP A 70 5.46 26.87 -2.99
N ASP A 71 5.80 27.36 -4.19
CA ASP A 71 4.90 27.48 -5.36
C ASP A 71 4.94 26.17 -6.18
N LEU A 72 4.48 25.10 -5.52
CA LEU A 72 4.66 23.73 -6.01
C LEU A 72 3.89 23.46 -7.32
N GLU A 73 2.70 24.04 -7.50
CA GLU A 73 1.91 23.86 -8.72
C GLU A 73 2.59 24.44 -9.96
N ALA A 74 3.15 25.65 -9.84
CA ALA A 74 3.87 26.27 -10.94
C ALA A 74 5.20 25.55 -11.24
N ALA A 75 5.81 24.92 -10.23
CA ALA A 75 6.97 24.07 -10.42
C ALA A 75 6.65 22.82 -11.26
N VAL A 76 5.53 22.15 -10.97
CA VAL A 76 5.08 20.98 -11.74
C VAL A 76 4.83 21.34 -13.20
N ARG A 77 4.20 22.49 -13.48
CA ARG A 77 3.98 22.97 -14.86
C ARG A 77 5.30 23.13 -15.63
N ASP A 78 6.30 23.74 -15.00
CA ASP A 78 7.61 23.93 -15.62
C ASP A 78 8.35 22.61 -15.86
N PHE A 79 8.34 21.68 -14.90
CA PHE A 79 8.95 20.35 -15.08
C PHE A 79 8.24 19.53 -16.16
N THR A 80 6.90 19.57 -16.20
CA THR A 80 6.11 18.86 -17.22
C THR A 80 6.45 19.38 -18.62
N PHE A 81 6.58 20.70 -18.77
CA PHE A 81 6.97 21.31 -20.03
C PHE A 81 8.37 20.88 -20.49
N VAL A 82 9.33 20.77 -19.56
CA VAL A 82 10.67 20.23 -19.87
C VAL A 82 10.58 18.79 -20.36
N CYS A 83 9.83 17.94 -19.67
CA CYS A 83 9.65 16.54 -20.05
C CYS A 83 9.03 16.42 -21.46
N LEU A 84 8.04 17.26 -21.79
CA LEU A 84 7.41 17.31 -23.11
C LEU A 84 8.42 17.68 -24.21
N LEU A 85 9.26 18.69 -23.97
CA LEU A 85 10.32 19.08 -24.92
C LEU A 85 11.43 18.02 -25.07
N GLU A 86 11.47 17.03 -24.20
CA GLU A 86 12.45 15.94 -24.21
C GLU A 86 11.81 14.61 -24.61
N GLU A 87 10.53 14.64 -24.98
CA GLU A 87 9.73 13.45 -25.32
C GLU A 87 9.83 12.36 -24.24
N TYR A 88 9.94 12.79 -22.97
CA TYR A 88 10.09 11.90 -21.79
C TYR A 88 11.30 10.95 -21.85
N LYS A 89 12.31 11.23 -22.68
CA LYS A 89 13.52 10.39 -22.82
C LYS A 89 14.51 10.60 -21.68
N ASP A 90 14.51 11.78 -21.06
CA ASP A 90 15.44 12.13 -19.98
C ASP A 90 14.90 11.71 -18.60
N LYS A 91 15.53 10.70 -18.02
CA LYS A 91 15.15 10.14 -16.71
C LYS A 91 15.29 11.14 -15.56
N GLU A 92 16.28 12.04 -15.61
CA GLU A 92 16.46 13.03 -14.54
C GLU A 92 15.26 13.98 -14.46
N SER A 93 14.73 14.38 -15.62
CA SER A 93 13.59 15.29 -15.71
C SER A 93 12.28 14.63 -15.30
N THR A 94 12.07 13.37 -15.66
CA THR A 94 10.91 12.60 -15.21
C THR A 94 10.94 12.41 -13.69
N ASP A 95 12.07 12.03 -13.12
CA ASP A 95 12.23 11.86 -11.66
C ASP A 95 12.01 13.19 -10.91
N ALA A 96 12.45 14.31 -11.47
CA ALA A 96 12.26 15.64 -10.89
C ALA A 96 10.79 16.08 -10.92
N MET A 97 10.09 15.81 -12.03
CA MET A 97 8.66 16.06 -12.17
C MET A 97 7.85 15.23 -11.17
N GLU A 98 8.12 13.92 -11.08
CA GLU A 98 7.44 13.01 -10.14
C GLU A 98 7.62 13.47 -8.68
N LYS A 99 8.85 13.82 -8.29
CA LYS A 99 9.12 14.35 -6.94
C LYS A 99 8.36 15.64 -6.66
N ALA A 100 8.22 16.53 -7.63
CA ALA A 100 7.45 17.76 -7.47
C ALA A 100 5.95 17.46 -7.32
N CYS A 101 5.41 16.53 -8.12
CA CYS A 101 4.01 16.09 -8.02
C CYS A 101 3.71 15.49 -6.63
N VAL A 102 4.58 14.61 -6.13
CA VAL A 102 4.43 14.01 -4.79
C VAL A 102 4.40 15.08 -3.71
N LYS A 103 5.26 16.11 -3.79
CA LYS A 103 5.27 17.22 -2.81
C LYS A 103 4.01 18.07 -2.85
N VAL A 104 3.49 18.39 -4.04
CA VAL A 104 2.19 19.10 -4.18
C VAL A 104 1.11 18.28 -3.48
N SER A 105 1.05 16.98 -3.77
CA SER A 105 0.06 16.08 -3.19
C SER A 105 0.18 16.00 -1.67
N GLN A 106 1.39 15.93 -1.12
CA GLN A 106 1.65 15.89 0.32
C GLN A 106 1.21 17.17 1.04
N LYS A 107 1.58 18.34 0.51
CA LYS A 107 1.19 19.62 1.12
C LYS A 107 -0.32 19.80 1.15
N PHE A 108 -0.97 19.49 0.04
CA PHE A 108 -2.42 19.56 -0.05
C PHE A 108 -3.09 18.53 0.87
N THR A 109 -2.50 17.35 1.06
CA THR A 109 -3.03 16.37 2.03
C THR A 109 -2.90 16.83 3.46
N ASP A 110 -1.79 17.48 3.83
CA ASP A 110 -1.59 17.99 5.19
C ASP A 110 -2.59 19.11 5.51
N GLU A 111 -2.83 20.02 4.56
CA GLU A 111 -3.82 21.10 4.68
C GLU A 111 -5.26 20.54 4.79
N MET A 112 -5.61 19.51 4.02
CA MET A 112 -6.94 18.89 4.07
C MET A 112 -7.14 17.95 5.27
N PHE A 113 -6.09 17.31 5.76
CA PHE A 113 -6.08 16.44 6.94
C PHE A 113 -6.45 17.21 8.22
N VAL A 114 -6.07 18.49 8.29
CA VAL A 114 -6.42 19.40 9.39
C VAL A 114 -7.92 19.78 9.36
N GLU A 115 -8.54 19.88 8.18
CA GLU A 115 -9.90 20.41 8.03
C GLU A 115 -11.03 19.38 8.11
N LYS A 116 -10.81 18.09 7.74
CA LYS A 116 -11.92 17.14 7.52
C LYS A 116 -11.68 15.77 8.15
N ARG A 117 -12.14 15.61 9.40
CA ARG A 117 -12.22 14.31 10.08
C ARG A 117 -13.34 13.41 9.52
N CYS A 118 -12.97 12.15 9.25
CA CYS A 118 -13.75 10.89 9.22
C CYS A 118 -14.70 10.58 8.04
N ILE A 119 -14.45 9.44 7.36
CA ILE A 119 -15.10 8.10 7.48
C ILE A 119 -14.25 7.14 6.59
N PRO A 120 -14.02 5.85 6.90
CA PRO A 120 -13.17 4.96 6.09
C PRO A 120 -13.77 4.54 4.74
N ASN A 121 -12.91 3.95 3.89
CA ASN A 121 -13.21 3.17 2.66
C ASN A 121 -14.36 2.20 2.88
N SER A 122 -15.02 1.72 1.82
CA SER A 122 -16.13 0.74 1.89
C SER A 122 -16.04 -0.14 3.14
N VAL A 123 -16.81 0.23 4.15
CA VAL A 123 -16.65 -0.21 5.53
C VAL A 123 -16.84 -1.74 5.66
N LEU A 124 -17.48 -2.33 4.67
CA LEU A 124 -17.69 -3.77 4.52
C LEU A 124 -16.42 -4.51 4.07
N TYR A 125 -15.57 -3.88 3.24
CA TYR A 125 -14.39 -4.50 2.64
C TYR A 125 -13.19 -4.52 3.60
N VAL A 126 -12.87 -3.39 4.25
CA VAL A 126 -11.74 -3.28 5.20
C VAL A 126 -11.87 -4.27 6.35
N ASN A 127 -13.10 -4.45 6.84
CA ASN A 127 -13.40 -5.40 7.91
C ASN A 127 -13.06 -6.84 7.52
N ARG A 128 -13.47 -7.29 6.34
CA ARG A 128 -13.25 -8.68 5.90
C ARG A 128 -11.75 -9.01 5.82
N LYS A 129 -10.94 -8.08 5.32
CA LYS A 129 -9.49 -8.25 5.21
C LYS A 129 -8.83 -8.35 6.58
N TYR A 130 -9.23 -7.48 7.51
CA TYR A 130 -8.71 -7.49 8.87
C TYR A 130 -9.03 -8.81 9.60
N PHE A 131 -10.30 -9.24 9.64
CA PHE A 131 -10.68 -10.42 10.40
C PHE A 131 -10.15 -11.73 9.81
N ARG A 132 -9.98 -11.83 8.48
CA ARG A 132 -9.39 -13.02 7.83
C ARG A 132 -7.94 -13.29 8.23
N ASP A 133 -7.24 -12.28 8.75
CA ASP A 133 -5.87 -12.45 9.24
C ASP A 133 -5.80 -13.05 10.65
N PHE A 134 -6.93 -13.26 11.32
CA PHE A 134 -6.99 -13.85 12.66
C PHE A 134 -7.93 -15.06 12.72
N ASN A 135 -7.40 -16.22 13.05
CA ASN A 135 -8.17 -17.44 13.31
C ASN A 135 -8.77 -17.46 14.72
N ARG A 136 -8.12 -16.81 15.70
CA ARG A 136 -8.54 -16.76 17.11
C ARG A 136 -8.85 -15.36 17.60
N HIS A 137 -9.42 -14.50 16.74
CA HIS A 137 -9.77 -13.15 17.15
C HIS A 137 -10.77 -13.16 18.33
N PRO A 138 -10.47 -12.50 19.47
CA PRO A 138 -11.22 -12.63 20.72
C PRO A 138 -12.72 -12.30 20.61
N PHE A 139 -13.07 -11.37 19.72
CA PHE A 139 -14.46 -10.99 19.45
C PHE A 139 -15.14 -11.83 18.35
N TYR A 140 -14.39 -12.39 17.39
CA TYR A 140 -14.93 -12.90 16.13
C TYR A 140 -15.07 -14.44 16.12
N ARG A 141 -14.30 -15.17 16.94
CA ARG A 141 -14.29 -16.65 17.02
C ARG A 141 -15.67 -17.31 17.22
N LYS A 142 -16.66 -16.55 17.70
CA LYS A 142 -18.06 -17.00 17.86
C LYS A 142 -18.91 -16.94 16.58
N PHE A 143 -18.50 -16.20 15.56
CA PHE A 143 -19.27 -16.02 14.31
C PHE A 143 -19.01 -17.12 13.27
N GLU A 144 -17.79 -17.68 13.19
CA GLU A 144 -17.40 -18.65 12.15
C GLU A 144 -17.99 -20.05 12.31
N ILE A 145 -18.28 -20.48 13.55
CA ILE A 145 -18.71 -21.86 13.84
C ILE A 145 -20.10 -22.20 13.24
N LEU A 146 -20.90 -21.18 12.87
CA LEU A 146 -22.32 -21.39 12.58
C LEU A 146 -22.67 -21.64 11.11
N ASN A 147 -21.91 -21.12 10.11
CA ASN A 147 -22.50 -20.98 8.77
C ASN A 147 -21.77 -21.62 7.58
N ASN A 148 -20.51 -22.11 7.68
CA ASN A 148 -19.75 -22.77 6.59
C ASN A 148 -19.77 -22.09 5.19
N LEU A 149 -20.28 -20.86 5.12
CA LEU A 149 -20.45 -20.02 3.94
C LEU A 149 -20.16 -18.61 4.43
N GLU A 150 -19.22 -17.94 3.76
CA GLU A 150 -18.80 -16.54 4.02
C GLU A 150 -19.93 -15.50 3.86
N SER A 151 -21.21 -15.89 3.84
CA SER A 151 -22.29 -15.03 3.37
C SER A 151 -22.94 -14.12 4.43
N ASP A 152 -22.75 -14.35 5.73
CA ASP A 152 -23.31 -13.46 6.78
C ASP A 152 -22.27 -13.03 7.83
N LEU A 153 -21.12 -12.53 7.35
CA LEU A 153 -20.00 -12.06 8.19
C LEU A 153 -20.30 -10.74 8.93
N LEU A 154 -19.81 -10.67 10.17
CA LEU A 154 -19.69 -9.50 11.05
C LEU A 154 -19.27 -8.21 10.30
N THR A 155 -20.26 -7.45 9.81
CA THR A 155 -20.02 -6.15 9.18
C THR A 155 -19.61 -5.10 10.21
N LEU A 156 -19.05 -3.95 9.80
CA LEU A 156 -18.80 -2.86 10.76
C LEU A 156 -20.08 -2.41 11.42
N GLN A 157 -21.22 -2.53 10.73
CA GLN A 157 -22.51 -2.24 11.31
C GLN A 157 -22.80 -3.17 12.51
N HIS A 158 -22.43 -4.45 12.43
CA HIS A 158 -22.50 -5.35 13.57
C HIS A 158 -21.54 -4.92 14.69
N LEU A 159 -20.27 -4.64 14.37
CA LEU A 159 -19.30 -4.16 15.38
C LEU A 159 -19.74 -2.86 16.06
N LEU A 160 -20.27 -1.90 15.29
CA LEU A 160 -20.79 -0.63 15.78
C LEU A 160 -22.05 -0.85 16.61
N SER A 161 -22.97 -1.72 16.19
CA SER A 161 -24.15 -2.06 16.99
C SER A 161 -23.77 -2.68 18.33
N SER A 162 -22.80 -3.60 18.35
CA SER A 162 -22.27 -4.19 19.58
C SER A 162 -21.59 -3.13 20.44
N TYR A 163 -20.82 -2.23 19.83
CA TYR A 163 -20.17 -1.13 20.54
C TYR A 163 -21.18 -0.18 21.18
N HIS A 164 -22.21 0.24 20.44
CA HIS A 164 -23.27 1.10 20.97
C HIS A 164 -24.07 0.41 22.07
N TYR A 165 -24.36 -0.89 21.91
CA TYR A 165 -25.04 -1.70 22.92
C TYR A 165 -24.24 -1.71 24.24
N PHE A 166 -22.96 -2.08 24.21
CA PHE A 166 -22.12 -2.11 25.42
C PHE A 166 -21.78 -0.73 25.99
N ARG A 167 -21.74 0.31 25.14
CA ARG A 167 -21.51 1.69 25.57
C ARG A 167 -22.69 2.25 26.36
N ASN A 168 -23.92 1.91 25.95
CA ASN A 168 -25.13 2.46 26.55
C ASN A 168 -25.48 1.78 27.89
N ASP A 169 -25.11 0.50 28.05
CA ASP A 169 -25.36 -0.24 29.29
C ASP A 169 -24.07 -0.90 29.81
N SER A 170 -23.21 -0.08 30.43
CA SER A 170 -21.93 -0.53 30.97
C SER A 170 -22.07 -1.49 32.16
N SER A 171 -23.27 -1.63 32.73
CA SER A 171 -23.55 -2.54 33.84
C SER A 171 -23.51 -4.02 33.42
N LEU A 172 -23.66 -4.30 32.12
CA LEU A 172 -23.59 -5.63 31.51
C LEU A 172 -22.16 -6.16 31.37
N LEU A 173 -21.15 -5.31 31.54
CA LEU A 173 -19.74 -5.67 31.40
C LEU A 173 -19.22 -6.24 32.71
N SER A 174 -18.82 -7.51 32.70
CA SER A 174 -18.16 -8.11 33.85
C SER A 174 -16.69 -7.69 33.92
N ASP A 175 -16.22 -7.39 35.13
CA ASP A 175 -14.78 -7.27 35.42
C ASP A 175 -14.08 -8.63 35.39
N ASP A 176 -14.84 -9.74 35.52
CA ASP A 176 -14.30 -11.08 35.34
C ASP A 176 -14.14 -11.38 33.83
N PRO A 177 -12.90 -11.62 33.32
CA PRO A 177 -12.67 -11.98 31.93
C PRO A 177 -13.37 -13.27 31.50
N LYS A 178 -13.76 -14.14 32.45
CA LYS A 178 -14.45 -15.41 32.18
C LYS A 178 -15.92 -15.21 31.79
N ASN A 179 -16.56 -14.13 32.27
CA ASN A 179 -17.95 -13.82 31.96
C ASN A 179 -18.04 -12.99 30.68
N VAL A 180 -18.84 -13.46 29.72
CA VAL A 180 -19.06 -12.73 28.47
C VAL A 180 -20.38 -11.97 28.57
N PRO A 181 -20.39 -10.64 28.32
CA PRO A 181 -19.30 -9.82 27.80
C PRO A 181 -18.40 -9.27 28.91
N SER A 182 -17.09 -9.49 28.78
CA SER A 182 -16.12 -8.93 29.72
C SER A 182 -15.67 -7.53 29.29
N LYS A 183 -15.25 -6.71 30.25
CA LYS A 183 -14.70 -5.38 30.01
C LYS A 183 -13.53 -5.42 29.01
N SER A 184 -12.69 -6.44 29.07
CA SER A 184 -11.54 -6.62 28.16
C SER A 184 -11.96 -6.89 26.71
N ILE A 185 -13.02 -7.67 26.49
CA ILE A 185 -13.57 -7.87 25.14
C ILE A 185 -14.10 -6.55 24.57
N PHE A 186 -14.70 -5.70 25.41
CA PHE A 186 -15.15 -4.37 25.00
C PHE A 186 -13.98 -3.44 24.64
N PHE A 187 -12.87 -3.51 25.36
CA PHE A 187 -11.64 -2.79 25.00
C PHE A 187 -11.04 -3.29 23.67
N ILE A 188 -11.02 -4.61 23.42
CA ILE A 188 -10.61 -5.15 22.12
C ILE A 188 -11.53 -4.65 21.00
N LEU A 189 -12.85 -4.64 21.22
CA LEU A 189 -13.81 -4.10 20.25
C LEU A 189 -13.54 -2.62 19.94
N LYS A 190 -13.29 -1.80 20.97
CA LYS A 190 -12.90 -0.40 20.84
C LYS A 190 -11.61 -0.22 20.05
N ALA A 191 -10.56 -0.96 20.41
CA ALA A 191 -9.28 -0.91 19.73
C ALA A 191 -9.45 -1.32 18.27
N THR A 192 -10.16 -2.41 18.00
CA THR A 192 -10.46 -2.89 16.63
C THR A 192 -11.19 -1.83 15.80
N LEU A 193 -12.21 -1.17 16.35
CA LEU A 193 -12.91 -0.08 15.66
C LEU A 193 -11.98 1.11 15.38
N ASN A 194 -11.11 1.46 16.32
CA ASN A 194 -10.12 2.52 16.13
C ASN A 194 -9.09 2.13 15.05
N ILE A 195 -8.63 0.88 15.01
CA ILE A 195 -7.73 0.35 13.98
C ILE A 195 -8.38 0.42 12.59
N LEU A 196 -9.61 -0.09 12.47
CA LEU A 196 -10.37 -0.07 11.22
C LEU A 196 -10.70 1.36 10.76
N SER A 197 -10.79 2.30 11.71
CA SER A 197 -10.97 3.72 11.45
C SER A 197 -9.65 4.49 11.29
N GLU A 198 -8.50 3.82 11.39
CA GLU A 198 -7.13 4.37 11.39
C GLU A 198 -6.82 5.42 12.46
N HIS A 199 -7.54 5.39 13.57
CA HIS A 199 -7.18 6.14 14.77
C HIS A 199 -6.14 5.32 15.57
N TYR A 200 -4.93 5.22 15.02
CA TYR A 200 -3.90 4.33 15.56
C TYR A 200 -3.43 4.73 16.96
N SER A 201 -3.28 6.03 17.25
CA SER A 201 -2.84 6.50 18.56
C SER A 201 -3.82 6.14 19.69
N THR A 202 -5.13 6.23 19.44
CA THR A 202 -6.15 5.84 20.41
C THR A 202 -6.25 4.33 20.55
N ALA A 203 -6.07 3.58 19.45
CA ALA A 203 -5.98 2.13 19.49
C ALA A 203 -4.77 1.68 20.33
N GLU A 204 -3.58 2.26 20.11
CA GLU A 204 -2.36 1.94 20.87
C GLU A 204 -2.59 2.06 22.38
N ALA A 205 -3.10 3.19 22.85
CA ALA A 205 -3.36 3.42 24.27
C ALA A 205 -4.33 2.38 24.87
N GLN A 206 -5.38 2.01 24.13
CA GLN A 206 -6.34 0.99 24.57
C GLN A 206 -5.74 -0.40 24.64
N LEU A 207 -4.84 -0.75 23.72
CA LEU A 207 -4.16 -2.04 23.71
C LEU A 207 -3.13 -2.14 24.85
N GLU A 208 -2.44 -1.04 25.17
CA GLU A 208 -1.53 -0.97 26.31
C GLU A 208 -2.27 -1.11 27.64
N GLU A 209 -3.45 -0.49 27.77
CA GLU A 209 -4.32 -0.66 28.95
C GLU A 209 -4.71 -2.13 29.16
N ILE A 210 -5.01 -2.87 28.08
CA ILE A 210 -5.29 -4.30 28.16
C ILE A 210 -4.07 -5.07 28.68
N ILE A 211 -2.88 -4.80 28.18
CA ILE A 211 -1.67 -5.48 28.62
C ILE A 211 -1.37 -5.18 30.09
N ASP A 212 -1.53 -3.92 30.51
CA ASP A 212 -1.31 -3.53 31.90
C ASP A 212 -2.30 -4.19 32.88
N MET A 213 -3.56 -4.39 32.46
CA MET A 213 -4.56 -5.15 33.25
C MET A 213 -4.11 -6.58 33.56
N TYR A 214 -3.28 -7.18 32.70
CA TYR A 214 -2.86 -8.58 32.80
C TYR A 214 -1.37 -8.78 33.08
N LYS A 215 -0.57 -7.71 33.22
CA LYS A 215 0.88 -7.77 33.41
C LYS A 215 1.33 -8.66 34.58
N ASN A 216 0.56 -8.67 35.66
CA ASN A 216 0.86 -9.42 36.89
C ASN A 216 -0.03 -10.67 37.06
N LYS A 217 -0.83 -11.04 36.05
CA LYS A 217 -1.75 -12.18 36.11
C LYS A 217 -1.42 -13.14 34.97
N PRO A 218 -0.96 -14.37 35.25
CA PRO A 218 -0.81 -15.36 34.18
C PRO A 218 -2.18 -15.63 33.54
N PRO A 219 -2.25 -15.79 32.20
CA PRO A 219 -3.51 -16.09 31.54
C PRO A 219 -3.99 -17.50 31.95
N GLU A 220 -4.95 -17.58 32.86
CA GLU A 220 -5.49 -18.86 33.37
C GLU A 220 -6.37 -19.63 32.36
N THR A 221 -6.85 -18.95 31.31
CA THR A 221 -7.80 -19.52 30.33
C THR A 221 -7.40 -19.17 28.91
N THR A 222 -7.82 -20.00 27.95
CA THR A 222 -7.55 -19.81 26.51
C THR A 222 -8.17 -18.52 25.95
N VAL A 223 -9.34 -18.11 26.46
CA VAL A 223 -9.96 -16.83 26.06
C VAL A 223 -9.11 -15.66 26.53
N LEU A 224 -8.55 -15.75 27.73
CA LEU A 224 -7.71 -14.70 28.28
C LEU A 224 -6.35 -14.62 27.56
N SER A 225 -5.75 -15.76 27.20
CA SER A 225 -4.55 -15.78 26.38
C SER A 225 -4.83 -15.15 25.01
N ASP A 226 -5.93 -15.48 24.33
CA ASP A 226 -6.30 -14.90 23.03
C ASP A 226 -6.44 -13.37 23.09
N ILE A 227 -7.02 -12.80 24.16
CA ILE A 227 -7.16 -11.34 24.35
C ILE A 227 -5.78 -10.65 24.41
N VAL A 228 -4.90 -11.16 25.27
CA VAL A 228 -3.57 -10.58 25.49
C VAL A 228 -2.69 -10.75 24.24
N ILE A 229 -2.77 -11.92 23.59
CA ILE A 229 -2.07 -12.23 22.34
C ILE A 229 -2.51 -11.28 21.23
N HIS A 230 -3.82 -11.09 21.05
CA HIS A 230 -4.35 -10.16 20.06
C HIS A 230 -3.83 -8.74 20.30
N ALA A 231 -3.79 -8.29 21.56
CA ALA A 231 -3.27 -6.96 21.89
C ALA A 231 -1.79 -6.80 21.53
N PHE A 232 -0.94 -7.78 21.84
CA PHE A 232 0.46 -7.77 21.43
C PHE A 232 0.64 -7.79 19.91
N ILE A 233 -0.13 -8.61 19.19
CA ILE A 233 -0.10 -8.66 17.71
C ILE A 233 -0.47 -7.30 17.12
N CYS A 234 -1.55 -6.67 17.61
CA CYS A 234 -1.98 -5.36 17.12
C CYS A 234 -0.94 -4.26 17.43
N LEU A 235 -0.34 -4.25 18.62
CA LEU A 235 0.74 -3.30 18.95
C LEU A 235 1.98 -3.52 18.07
N ALA A 236 2.38 -4.77 17.83
CA ALA A 236 3.48 -5.06 16.91
C ALA A 236 3.20 -4.50 15.51
N ASN A 237 1.97 -4.68 15.02
CA ASN A 237 1.57 -4.25 13.69
C ASN A 237 1.35 -2.74 13.55
N ILE A 238 0.95 -2.04 14.61
CA ILE A 238 0.65 -0.60 14.56
C ILE A 238 1.85 0.20 15.08
N LYS A 239 2.13 0.06 16.37
CA LYS A 239 3.19 0.79 17.04
C LYS A 239 4.56 0.38 16.54
N GLY A 240 4.80 -0.92 16.32
CA GLY A 240 6.05 -1.39 15.72
C GLY A 240 6.34 -0.76 14.36
N ARG A 241 5.34 -0.66 13.47
CA ARG A 241 5.50 -0.01 12.15
C ARG A 241 5.73 1.49 12.27
N ARG A 242 4.97 2.18 13.14
CA ARG A 242 5.14 3.61 13.39
C ARG A 242 6.56 3.93 13.87
N LEU A 243 7.07 3.12 14.80
CA LEU A 243 8.41 3.25 15.36
C LEU A 243 9.54 2.84 14.40
N MET A 244 9.24 2.25 13.23
CA MET A 244 10.27 2.01 12.22
C MET A 244 10.87 3.32 11.71
N ILE A 245 10.06 4.39 11.65
CA ILE A 245 10.53 5.74 11.27
C ILE A 245 11.62 6.23 12.24
N GLU A 246 11.54 5.83 13.50
CA GLU A 246 12.46 6.22 14.57
C GLU A 246 13.64 5.24 14.73
N GLY A 247 13.69 4.16 13.93
CA GLY A 247 14.83 3.24 13.83
C GLY A 247 14.80 2.02 14.76
N TYR A 248 13.85 1.94 15.71
CA TYR A 248 13.76 0.84 16.69
C TYR A 248 12.45 0.02 16.60
N GLY A 249 11.63 0.28 15.58
CA GLY A 249 10.34 -0.41 15.40
C GLY A 249 10.41 -1.92 15.17
N ILE A 250 11.46 -2.42 14.51
CA ILE A 250 11.66 -3.86 14.27
C ILE A 250 11.84 -4.60 15.59
N GLU A 251 12.72 -4.10 16.46
CA GLU A 251 12.99 -4.70 17.75
C GLU A 251 11.74 -4.69 18.64
N TYR A 252 11.02 -3.56 18.68
CA TYR A 252 9.76 -3.44 19.42
C TYR A 252 8.72 -4.47 18.96
N ALA A 253 8.51 -4.59 17.64
CA ALA A 253 7.54 -5.54 17.10
C ALA A 253 7.89 -7.00 17.43
N LEU A 254 9.18 -7.36 17.32
CA LEU A 254 9.65 -8.70 17.66
C LEU A 254 9.47 -9.00 19.16
N GLN A 255 9.78 -8.05 20.04
CA GLN A 255 9.53 -8.18 21.48
C GLN A 255 8.03 -8.39 21.78
N CYS A 256 7.14 -7.69 21.08
CA CYS A 256 5.69 -7.93 21.21
C CYS A 256 5.31 -9.36 20.81
N TYR A 257 5.84 -9.88 19.70
CA TYR A 257 5.57 -11.27 19.30
C TYR A 257 6.18 -12.29 20.27
N GLU A 258 7.36 -12.04 20.82
CA GLU A 258 7.97 -12.90 21.84
C GLU A 258 7.13 -12.93 23.10
N ARG A 259 6.63 -11.78 23.56
CA ARG A 259 5.70 -11.72 24.70
C ARG A 259 4.40 -12.46 24.41
N ALA A 260 3.87 -12.38 23.20
CA ALA A 260 2.70 -13.16 22.80
C ALA A 260 2.97 -14.68 22.87
N LEU A 261 4.15 -15.14 22.45
CA LEU A 261 4.55 -16.55 22.53
C LEU A 261 4.71 -17.07 23.97
N LEU A 262 5.02 -16.19 24.93
CA LEU A 262 5.03 -16.56 26.35
C LEU A 262 3.62 -16.84 26.88
N CYS A 263 2.57 -16.28 26.26
CA CYS A 263 1.19 -16.53 26.64
C CYS A 263 0.67 -17.86 26.07
N ASP A 264 0.88 -18.11 24.77
CA ASP A 264 0.54 -19.36 24.09
C ASP A 264 1.48 -19.55 22.90
N ASN A 265 2.36 -20.55 22.96
CA ASN A 265 3.33 -20.84 21.92
C ASN A 265 2.76 -21.71 20.78
N GLU A 266 1.51 -22.17 20.90
CA GLU A 266 0.77 -22.94 19.90
C GLU A 266 -0.32 -22.10 19.20
N ASN A 267 -0.32 -20.78 19.43
CA ASN A 267 -1.26 -19.88 18.77
C ASN A 267 -0.83 -19.55 17.32
N GLU A 268 -1.64 -19.96 16.36
CA GLU A 268 -1.37 -19.79 14.92
C GLU A 268 -1.34 -18.33 14.44
N ASP A 269 -2.06 -17.42 15.10
CA ASP A 269 -2.16 -16.01 14.70
C ASP A 269 -0.83 -15.29 14.94
N ILE A 270 -0.13 -15.63 16.02
CA ILE A 270 1.19 -15.06 16.35
C ILE A 270 2.16 -15.31 15.20
N TYR A 271 2.28 -16.58 14.79
CA TYR A 271 3.17 -16.96 13.71
C TYR A 271 2.74 -16.36 12.37
N PHE A 272 1.43 -16.29 12.09
CA PHE A 272 0.92 -15.70 10.85
C PHE A 272 1.29 -14.22 10.73
N HIS A 273 1.02 -13.42 11.77
CA HIS A 273 1.32 -11.99 11.76
C HIS A 273 2.83 -11.72 11.80
N ARG A 274 3.60 -12.48 12.57
CA ARG A 274 5.06 -12.37 12.57
C ARG A 274 5.67 -12.75 11.22
N ALA A 275 5.12 -13.74 10.53
CA ALA A 275 5.55 -14.11 9.18
C ALA A 275 5.30 -12.97 8.17
N LYS A 276 4.15 -12.30 8.24
CA LYS A 276 3.85 -11.10 7.42
C LYS A 276 4.81 -9.96 7.75
N PHE A 277 5.09 -9.74 9.02
CA PHE A 277 6.06 -8.72 9.45
C PHE A 277 7.48 -9.01 8.93
N TYR A 278 7.93 -10.26 9.02
CA TYR A 278 9.21 -10.68 8.44
C TYR A 278 9.26 -10.51 6.92
N LEU A 279 8.16 -10.78 6.22
CA LEU A 279 8.05 -10.58 4.77
C LEU A 279 8.26 -9.11 4.41
N GLU A 280 7.63 -8.19 5.13
CA GLU A 280 7.80 -6.74 4.94
C GLU A 280 9.23 -6.27 5.24
N CYS A 281 9.87 -6.88 6.24
CA CYS A 281 11.28 -6.64 6.54
C CYS A 281 12.26 -7.31 5.54
N GLY A 282 11.75 -8.02 4.52
CA GLY A 282 12.56 -8.75 3.54
C GLY A 282 13.19 -10.06 4.06
N GLN A 283 12.84 -10.51 5.27
CA GLN A 283 13.37 -11.73 5.89
C GLN A 283 12.59 -12.98 5.44
N LEU A 284 12.79 -13.38 4.19
CA LEU A 284 12.00 -14.44 3.53
C LEU A 284 12.08 -15.81 4.24
N ASN A 285 13.26 -16.21 4.74
CA ASN A 285 13.43 -17.51 5.40
C ASN A 285 12.67 -17.60 6.74
N HIS A 286 12.76 -16.55 7.56
CA HIS A 286 11.99 -16.47 8.81
C HIS A 286 10.49 -16.45 8.53
N SER A 287 10.07 -15.68 7.52
CA SER A 287 8.68 -15.61 7.08
C SER A 287 8.11 -16.98 6.68
N ILE A 288 8.81 -17.76 5.84
CA ILE A 288 8.35 -19.12 5.45
C ILE A 288 8.21 -20.04 6.67
N ASN A 289 9.21 -20.03 7.56
CA ASN A 289 9.22 -20.90 8.73
C ASN A 289 8.03 -20.59 9.66
N ASP A 290 7.72 -19.31 9.87
CA ASP A 290 6.58 -18.91 10.68
C ASP A 290 5.24 -19.20 9.98
N PHE A 291 5.11 -18.98 8.67
CA PHE A 291 3.92 -19.42 7.94
C PHE A 291 3.70 -20.94 8.04
N LYS A 292 4.78 -21.73 7.97
CA LYS A 292 4.72 -23.18 8.16
C LYS A 292 4.20 -23.53 9.56
N LYS A 293 4.71 -22.89 10.61
CA LYS A 293 4.24 -23.09 11.99
C LYS A 293 2.78 -22.69 12.16
N SER A 294 2.37 -21.55 11.59
CA SER A 294 0.98 -21.11 11.61
C SER A 294 0.04 -22.15 10.99
N VAL A 295 0.43 -22.76 9.86
CA VAL A 295 -0.35 -23.84 9.23
C VAL A 295 -0.36 -25.13 10.05
N GLN A 296 0.72 -25.44 10.77
CA GLN A 296 0.79 -26.62 11.64
C GLN A 296 -0.18 -26.53 12.83
N TYR A 297 -0.25 -25.37 13.49
CA TYR A 297 -1.14 -25.15 14.62
C TYR A 297 -2.58 -24.82 14.18
N GLY A 298 -2.73 -24.05 13.11
CA GLY A 298 -4.00 -23.61 12.55
C GLY A 298 -4.46 -24.48 11.37
N ILE A 299 -4.89 -25.72 11.64
CA ILE A 299 -5.31 -26.67 10.58
C ILE A 299 -6.48 -26.11 9.74
N TYR A 300 -7.35 -25.29 10.30
CA TYR A 300 -8.46 -24.65 9.58
C TYR A 300 -8.16 -23.21 9.14
N PHE A 301 -6.95 -22.72 9.39
CA PHE A 301 -6.59 -21.34 9.07
C PHE A 301 -6.26 -21.20 7.57
N VAL A 302 -7.31 -21.07 6.75
CA VAL A 302 -7.21 -21.06 5.29
C VAL A 302 -6.30 -19.94 4.78
N GLN A 303 -6.36 -18.76 5.42
CA GLN A 303 -5.52 -17.62 5.08
C GLN A 303 -4.02 -17.94 5.21
N ALA A 304 -3.61 -18.56 6.31
CA ALA A 304 -2.23 -18.98 6.55
C ALA A 304 -1.76 -20.03 5.53
N LYS A 305 -2.62 -21.00 5.18
CA LYS A 305 -2.32 -22.00 4.14
C LYS A 305 -2.05 -21.34 2.79
N CYS A 306 -2.91 -20.41 2.37
CA CYS A 306 -2.74 -19.70 1.10
C CYS A 306 -1.44 -18.90 1.06
N HIS A 307 -1.10 -18.18 2.14
CA HIS A 307 0.14 -17.42 2.23
C HIS A 307 1.38 -18.32 2.26
N TYR A 308 1.33 -19.44 2.98
CA TYR A 308 2.41 -20.42 2.99
C TYR A 308 2.69 -20.98 1.60
N LEU A 309 1.64 -21.39 0.87
CA LEU A 309 1.77 -21.88 -0.51
C LEU A 309 2.32 -20.82 -1.47
N TYR A 310 1.80 -19.59 -1.37
CA TYR A 310 2.30 -18.46 -2.14
C TYR A 310 3.79 -18.22 -1.88
N MET A 311 4.23 -18.23 -0.61
CA MET A 311 5.64 -18.03 -0.24
C MET A 311 6.54 -19.19 -0.65
N LYS A 312 6.07 -20.43 -0.53
CA LYS A 312 6.74 -21.66 -1.00
C LYS A 312 7.03 -21.57 -2.50
N PHE A 313 6.16 -20.91 -3.27
CA PHE A 313 6.39 -20.61 -4.68
C PHE A 313 7.27 -19.35 -4.89
N GLY A 314 6.98 -18.26 -4.19
CA GLY A 314 7.60 -16.93 -4.38
C GLY A 314 9.10 -16.88 -4.09
N VAL A 315 9.61 -17.62 -3.10
CA VAL A 315 11.06 -17.67 -2.80
C VAL A 315 11.88 -18.32 -3.93
N ILE A 316 11.21 -19.04 -4.84
CA ILE A 316 11.84 -19.62 -6.03
C ILE A 316 12.14 -18.54 -7.10
N ILE A 317 11.63 -17.30 -6.98
CA ILE A 317 11.78 -16.26 -8.00
C ILE A 317 13.01 -15.35 -7.77
N PRO A 318 13.26 -14.74 -6.59
CA PRO A 318 14.39 -13.83 -6.40
C PRO A 318 15.76 -14.53 -6.35
N VAL A 319 15.84 -15.68 -5.67
CA VAL A 319 17.13 -16.38 -5.45
C VAL A 319 17.71 -16.96 -6.75
N TYR A 320 16.85 -17.33 -7.69
CA TYR A 320 17.27 -17.99 -8.93
C TYR A 320 17.58 -17.01 -10.07
N PHE A 321 16.89 -15.87 -10.17
CA PHE A 321 17.12 -14.92 -11.26
C PHE A 321 18.40 -14.09 -11.13
N MET A 322 18.92 -13.90 -9.91
CA MET A 322 20.20 -13.19 -9.72
C MET A 322 21.40 -13.98 -10.28
N HIS A 323 21.32 -15.30 -10.35
CA HIS A 323 22.40 -16.17 -10.84
C HIS A 323 22.34 -16.50 -12.34
N ILE A 324 21.22 -16.21 -13.03
CA ILE A 324 21.02 -16.62 -14.44
C ILE A 324 21.62 -15.61 -15.44
N LYS A 325 21.89 -14.36 -15.04
CA LYS A 325 22.38 -13.32 -15.95
C LYS A 325 23.88 -13.36 -16.25
N TYR A 326 24.66 -14.18 -15.55
CA TYR A 326 26.09 -14.33 -15.75
C TYR A 326 26.50 -15.79 -15.64
N THR A 327 26.67 -16.50 -16.76
CA THR A 327 27.83 -17.40 -17.04
C THR A 327 27.59 -18.36 -18.21
N SER A 328 28.72 -18.70 -18.84
CA SER A 328 28.95 -19.55 -20.02
C SER A 328 28.31 -20.95 -20.05
N SER A 329 28.45 -21.60 -21.21
CA SER A 329 27.91 -22.90 -21.67
C SER A 329 28.07 -24.12 -20.74
N PHE A 330 28.88 -24.05 -19.67
CA PHE A 330 29.07 -25.13 -18.70
C PHE A 330 27.84 -25.41 -17.81
N ASN A 331 26.88 -24.47 -17.72
CA ASN A 331 25.76 -24.54 -16.76
C ASN A 331 24.43 -25.08 -17.33
N ALA A 332 24.34 -25.51 -18.59
CA ALA A 332 23.06 -25.94 -19.18
C ALA A 332 22.40 -27.13 -18.47
N CYS A 333 23.19 -28.09 -17.96
CA CYS A 333 22.68 -29.23 -17.20
C CYS A 333 22.15 -28.82 -15.81
N ILE A 334 22.88 -27.93 -15.13
CA ILE A 334 22.46 -27.37 -13.83
C ILE A 334 21.20 -26.54 -14.03
N ILE A 335 21.13 -25.69 -15.06
CA ILE A 335 19.95 -24.90 -15.42
C ILE A 335 18.76 -25.83 -15.70
N ARG A 336 18.91 -26.90 -16.49
CA ARG A 336 17.83 -27.88 -16.72
C ARG A 336 17.38 -28.55 -15.43
N ARG A 337 18.30 -28.96 -14.56
CA ARG A 337 17.97 -29.57 -13.26
C ARG A 337 17.27 -28.58 -12.32
N LEU A 338 17.65 -27.30 -12.36
CA LEU A 338 17.00 -26.24 -11.60
C LEU A 338 15.60 -25.90 -12.13
N ILE A 339 15.43 -25.84 -13.45
CA ILE A 339 14.12 -25.69 -14.11
C ILE A 339 13.22 -26.89 -13.77
N GLN A 340 13.75 -28.11 -13.82
CA GLN A 340 12.99 -29.32 -13.49
C GLN A 340 12.60 -29.37 -12.01
N LYS A 341 13.50 -28.97 -11.10
CA LYS A 341 13.22 -28.84 -9.66
C LYS A 341 12.16 -27.77 -9.40
N LYS A 342 12.22 -26.63 -10.10
CA LYS A 342 11.19 -25.57 -10.07
C LYS A 342 9.85 -26.13 -10.54
N GLN A 343 9.80 -26.85 -11.66
CA GLN A 343 8.57 -27.39 -12.21
C GLN A 343 7.94 -28.44 -11.29
N SER A 344 8.75 -29.33 -10.70
CA SER A 344 8.27 -30.32 -9.73
C SER A 344 7.70 -29.67 -8.46
N SER A 345 8.37 -28.63 -7.96
CA SER A 345 7.88 -27.88 -6.78
C SER A 345 6.61 -27.09 -7.08
N LEU A 346 6.52 -26.49 -8.27
CA LEU A 346 5.30 -25.82 -8.73
C LEU A 346 4.13 -26.80 -8.80
N ASN A 347 4.31 -27.94 -9.46
CA ASN A 347 3.25 -28.94 -9.58
C ASN A 347 2.74 -29.42 -8.22
N ALA A 348 3.62 -29.55 -7.22
CA ALA A 348 3.22 -29.86 -5.85
C ALA A 348 2.38 -28.73 -5.22
N VAL A 349 2.78 -27.47 -5.38
CA VAL A 349 2.02 -26.31 -4.89
C VAL A 349 0.64 -26.22 -5.55
N LEU A 350 0.56 -26.42 -6.87
CA LEU A 350 -0.70 -26.41 -7.61
C LEU A 350 -1.63 -27.54 -7.16
N ALA A 351 -1.09 -28.75 -6.93
CA ALA A 351 -1.86 -29.87 -6.40
C ALA A 351 -2.39 -29.59 -4.98
N GLU A 352 -1.59 -28.97 -4.11
CA GLU A 352 -2.04 -28.54 -2.78
C GLU A 352 -3.17 -27.50 -2.89
N PHE A 353 -3.09 -26.54 -3.81
CA PHE A 353 -4.19 -25.61 -4.08
C PHE A 353 -5.44 -26.33 -4.59
N ASP A 354 -5.32 -27.30 -5.50
CA ASP A 354 -6.46 -28.07 -6.00
C ASP A 354 -7.17 -28.81 -4.85
N GLU A 355 -6.45 -29.40 -3.91
CA GLU A 355 -7.03 -30.00 -2.70
C GLU A 355 -7.74 -28.98 -1.80
N ILE A 356 -7.13 -27.81 -1.57
CA ILE A 356 -7.76 -26.74 -0.77
C ILE A 356 -9.03 -26.24 -1.45
N THR A 357 -9.07 -26.12 -2.78
CA THR A 357 -10.27 -25.65 -3.51
C THR A 357 -11.44 -26.64 -3.44
N LYS A 358 -11.17 -27.93 -3.23
CA LYS A 358 -12.21 -28.94 -2.97
C LYS A 358 -12.79 -28.80 -1.56
N ALA A 359 -11.93 -28.52 -0.59
CA ALA A 359 -12.31 -28.42 0.82
C ALA A 359 -12.94 -27.06 1.20
N PHE A 360 -12.43 -25.95 0.65
CA PHE A 360 -12.82 -24.59 1.02
C PHE A 360 -13.19 -23.78 -0.22
N LYS A 361 -14.44 -23.31 -0.26
CA LYS A 361 -14.96 -22.44 -1.34
C LYS A 361 -14.86 -20.96 -0.97
N TYR A 362 -13.67 -20.52 -0.58
CA TYR A 362 -13.41 -19.12 -0.20
C TYR A 362 -12.76 -18.34 -1.32
N SER A 363 -13.19 -17.09 -1.51
CA SER A 363 -12.64 -16.19 -2.53
C SER A 363 -11.11 -16.06 -2.45
N VAL A 364 -10.55 -16.07 -1.23
CA VAL A 364 -9.11 -15.92 -1.01
C VAL A 364 -8.26 -17.10 -1.51
N VAL A 365 -8.82 -18.30 -1.52
CA VAL A 365 -8.14 -19.49 -2.06
C VAL A 365 -7.96 -19.33 -3.56
N PHE A 366 -9.03 -18.97 -4.27
CA PHE A 366 -9.00 -18.80 -5.72
C PHE A 366 -8.18 -17.58 -6.15
N SER A 367 -8.20 -16.49 -5.38
CA SER A 367 -7.41 -15.30 -5.68
C SER A 367 -5.90 -15.54 -5.53
N THR A 368 -5.47 -16.17 -4.44
CA THR A 368 -4.05 -16.54 -4.23
C THR A 368 -3.59 -17.60 -5.22
N TYR A 369 -4.45 -18.56 -5.57
CA TYR A 369 -4.16 -19.51 -6.65
C TYR A 369 -3.97 -18.79 -8.00
N ALA A 370 -4.85 -17.85 -8.35
CA ALA A 370 -4.68 -17.05 -9.56
C ALA A 370 -3.36 -16.25 -9.57
N GLU A 371 -2.93 -15.72 -8.43
CA GLU A 371 -1.64 -15.03 -8.31
C GLU A 371 -0.46 -15.96 -8.58
N VAL A 372 -0.46 -17.18 -8.04
CA VAL A 372 0.58 -18.18 -8.30
C VAL A 372 0.63 -18.57 -9.79
N LEU A 373 -0.53 -18.82 -10.41
CA LEU A 373 -0.62 -19.10 -11.85
C LEU A 373 -0.13 -17.93 -12.71
N THR A 374 -0.40 -16.70 -12.28
CA THR A 374 0.07 -15.48 -12.95
C THR A 374 1.59 -15.35 -12.89
N LEU A 375 2.21 -15.74 -11.78
CA LEU A 375 3.66 -15.76 -11.65
C LEU A 375 4.31 -16.88 -12.46
N ASP A 376 3.60 -17.99 -12.71
CA ASP A 376 4.00 -19.05 -13.63
C ASP A 376 3.85 -18.64 -15.12
N GLY A 377 3.01 -17.64 -15.40
CA GLY A 377 2.72 -17.16 -16.76
C GLY A 377 1.50 -17.82 -17.41
N LYS A 378 0.74 -18.63 -16.66
CA LYS A 378 -0.51 -19.27 -17.12
C LYS A 378 -1.70 -18.32 -16.94
N TYR A 379 -1.74 -17.26 -17.74
CA TYR A 379 -2.73 -16.20 -17.58
C TYR A 379 -4.18 -16.67 -17.79
N ASP A 380 -4.45 -17.53 -18.77
CA ASP A 380 -5.82 -18.01 -19.05
C ASP A 380 -6.41 -18.81 -17.89
N GLU A 381 -5.61 -19.69 -17.27
CA GLU A 381 -6.01 -20.43 -16.09
C GLU A 381 -6.19 -19.50 -14.88
N ALA A 382 -5.29 -18.53 -14.71
CA ALA A 382 -5.38 -17.53 -13.65
C ALA A 382 -6.67 -16.71 -13.73
N ILE A 383 -7.05 -16.26 -14.93
CA ILE A 383 -8.30 -15.51 -15.18
C ILE A 383 -9.50 -16.36 -14.76
N LYS A 384 -9.58 -17.63 -15.19
CA LYS A 384 -10.68 -18.54 -14.81
C LYS A 384 -10.80 -18.73 -13.29
N LYS A 385 -9.67 -18.86 -12.59
CA LYS A 385 -9.68 -18.96 -11.12
C LYS A 385 -10.16 -17.66 -10.48
N LEU A 386 -9.72 -16.51 -10.99
CA LEU A 386 -10.12 -15.21 -10.46
C LEU A 386 -11.60 -14.88 -10.74
N GLU A 387 -12.16 -15.35 -11.87
CA GLU A 387 -13.61 -15.29 -12.14
C GLU A 387 -14.42 -16.09 -11.11
N ILE A 388 -13.91 -17.22 -10.63
CA ILE A 388 -14.53 -17.96 -9.52
C ILE A 388 -14.46 -17.12 -8.25
N ALA A 389 -13.31 -16.51 -7.95
CA ALA A 389 -13.16 -15.64 -6.78
C ALA A 389 -14.15 -14.46 -6.79
N LEU A 390 -14.31 -13.80 -7.94
CA LEU A 390 -15.25 -12.69 -8.14
C LEU A 390 -16.71 -13.13 -7.98
N ARG A 391 -17.06 -14.35 -8.42
CA ARG A 391 -18.40 -14.92 -8.18
C ARG A 391 -18.67 -15.19 -6.71
N LEU A 392 -17.64 -15.63 -5.95
CA LEU A 392 -17.75 -15.87 -4.52
C LEU A 392 -17.81 -14.56 -3.72
N ASN A 393 -17.10 -13.51 -4.16
CA ASN A 393 -17.06 -12.23 -3.47
C ASN A 393 -16.99 -11.05 -4.46
N SER A 394 -18.15 -10.67 -5.01
CA SER A 394 -18.24 -9.59 -6.01
C SER A 394 -18.04 -8.19 -5.43
N LYS A 395 -18.02 -8.06 -4.09
CA LYS A 395 -17.86 -6.78 -3.38
C LYS A 395 -16.42 -6.51 -2.94
N ASP A 396 -15.45 -7.21 -3.50
CA ASP A 396 -14.03 -7.07 -3.18
C ASP A 396 -13.28 -6.33 -4.30
N PRO A 397 -12.87 -5.06 -4.07
CA PRO A 397 -12.12 -4.29 -5.06
C PRO A 397 -10.73 -4.89 -5.34
N ASP A 398 -10.09 -5.60 -4.40
CA ASP A 398 -8.77 -6.22 -4.63
C ASP A 398 -8.85 -7.27 -5.73
N LEU A 399 -9.96 -8.01 -5.82
CA LEU A 399 -10.15 -9.01 -6.89
C LEU A 399 -10.27 -8.35 -8.27
N CYS A 400 -10.92 -7.19 -8.36
CA CYS A 400 -10.99 -6.40 -9.59
C CYS A 400 -9.60 -5.89 -9.99
N LEU A 401 -8.81 -5.41 -9.02
CA LEU A 401 -7.44 -4.96 -9.25
C LEU A 401 -6.48 -6.08 -9.63
N GLN A 402 -6.62 -7.25 -9.02
CA GLN A 402 -5.91 -8.46 -9.43
C GLN A 402 -6.25 -8.80 -10.88
N MET A 403 -7.53 -8.71 -11.28
CA MET A 403 -7.94 -8.98 -12.65
C MET A 403 -7.32 -7.99 -13.63
N ALA A 404 -7.37 -6.70 -13.30
CA ALA A 404 -6.72 -5.63 -14.05
C ALA A 404 -5.23 -5.94 -14.29
N LYS A 405 -4.52 -6.35 -13.23
CA LYS A 405 -3.10 -6.72 -13.27
C LYS A 405 -2.83 -7.96 -14.12
N ILE A 406 -3.66 -9.00 -14.04
CA ILE A 406 -3.49 -10.24 -14.80
C ILE A 406 -3.71 -9.97 -16.30
N LEU A 407 -4.81 -9.30 -16.65
CA LEU A 407 -5.14 -8.95 -18.02
C LEU A 407 -4.07 -8.05 -18.65
N PHE A 408 -3.61 -7.03 -17.91
CA PHE A 408 -2.53 -6.18 -18.38
C PHE A 408 -1.23 -6.96 -18.59
N LYS A 409 -0.89 -7.89 -17.70
CA LYS A 409 0.30 -8.74 -17.88
C LYS A 409 0.21 -9.63 -19.12
N ALA A 410 -0.96 -10.21 -19.37
CA ALA A 410 -1.22 -11.11 -20.48
C ALA A 410 -1.26 -10.40 -21.85
N THR A 411 -1.97 -9.27 -21.92
CA THR A 411 -2.29 -8.60 -23.18
C THR A 411 -1.43 -7.37 -23.48
N LYS A 412 -0.82 -6.76 -22.45
CA LYS A 412 -0.21 -5.42 -22.49
C LYS A 412 -1.18 -4.30 -22.90
N ASN A 413 -2.48 -4.56 -22.91
CA ASN A 413 -3.50 -3.56 -23.19
C ASN A 413 -3.83 -2.75 -21.92
N ILE A 414 -3.60 -1.43 -21.99
CA ILE A 414 -3.90 -0.49 -20.89
C ILE A 414 -5.41 -0.31 -20.70
N GLU A 415 -6.23 -0.53 -21.73
CA GLU A 415 -7.70 -0.39 -21.63
C GLU A 415 -8.28 -1.33 -20.57
N HIS A 416 -7.84 -2.59 -20.53
CA HIS A 416 -8.27 -3.52 -19.48
C HIS A 416 -7.85 -3.08 -18.09
N LEU A 417 -6.69 -2.43 -17.96
CA LEU A 417 -6.23 -1.88 -16.68
C LEU A 417 -7.18 -0.75 -16.24
N TYR A 418 -7.55 0.14 -17.16
CA TYR A 418 -8.51 1.21 -16.92
C TYR A 418 -9.89 0.65 -16.51
N GLU A 419 -10.50 -0.20 -17.34
CA GLU A 419 -11.84 -0.77 -17.11
C GLU A 419 -11.99 -1.43 -15.75
N TRP A 420 -11.03 -2.27 -15.37
CA TRP A 420 -11.09 -3.01 -14.11
C TRP A 420 -10.74 -2.16 -12.88
N CYS A 421 -9.91 -1.12 -13.03
CA CYS A 421 -9.75 -0.11 -11.99
C CYS A 421 -11.06 0.66 -11.75
N PHE A 422 -11.82 0.99 -12.79
CA PHE A 422 -13.14 1.62 -12.62
C PHE A 422 -14.15 0.68 -11.95
N LYS A 423 -14.19 -0.60 -12.31
CA LYS A 423 -15.00 -1.60 -11.59
C LYS A 423 -14.62 -1.69 -10.11
N ALA A 424 -13.34 -1.61 -9.78
CA ALA A 424 -12.88 -1.55 -8.39
C ALA A 424 -13.40 -0.29 -7.67
N LEU A 425 -13.42 0.86 -8.36
CA LEU A 425 -13.96 2.13 -7.82
C LEU A 425 -15.48 2.15 -7.70
N GLU A 426 -16.21 1.41 -8.53
CA GLU A 426 -17.66 1.24 -8.38
C GLU A 426 -17.99 0.47 -7.09
N ILE A 427 -17.15 -0.50 -6.72
CA ILE A 427 -17.27 -1.26 -5.47
C ILE A 427 -16.81 -0.43 -4.26
N ASP A 428 -15.64 0.20 -4.38
CA ASP A 428 -15.07 1.06 -3.36
C ASP A 428 -14.45 2.30 -3.99
N CYS A 429 -15.22 3.39 -4.01
CA CYS A 429 -14.82 4.68 -4.58
C CYS A 429 -13.57 5.30 -3.95
N ARG A 430 -13.09 4.75 -2.83
CA ARG A 430 -11.86 5.15 -2.13
C ARG A 430 -10.77 4.08 -2.17
N CYS A 431 -10.84 3.15 -3.13
CA CYS A 431 -9.80 2.16 -3.32
C CYS A 431 -8.49 2.85 -3.75
N ASN A 432 -7.60 3.13 -2.79
CA ASN A 432 -6.35 3.87 -3.02
C ASN A 432 -5.51 3.25 -4.14
N VAL A 433 -5.40 1.92 -4.15
CA VAL A 433 -4.63 1.21 -5.17
C VAL A 433 -5.21 1.43 -6.56
N ALA A 434 -6.54 1.46 -6.71
CA ALA A 434 -7.20 1.75 -8.00
C ALA A 434 -6.93 3.19 -8.45
N LEU A 435 -7.06 4.15 -7.54
CA LEU A 435 -6.83 5.57 -7.80
C LEU A 435 -5.36 5.85 -8.15
N GLU A 436 -4.41 5.22 -7.44
CA GLU A 436 -2.98 5.30 -7.72
C GLU A 436 -2.64 4.71 -9.09
N ILE A 437 -3.19 3.54 -9.45
CA ILE A 437 -2.98 2.94 -10.77
C ILE A 437 -3.49 3.89 -11.86
N LEU A 438 -4.71 4.43 -11.73
CA LEU A 438 -5.26 5.39 -12.70
C LEU A 438 -4.44 6.68 -12.78
N ALA A 439 -3.97 7.19 -11.64
CA ALA A 439 -3.11 8.37 -11.59
C ALA A 439 -1.79 8.11 -12.32
N LEU A 440 -1.14 6.98 -12.08
CA LEU A 440 0.10 6.57 -12.76
C LEU A 440 -0.10 6.41 -14.26
N ILE A 441 -1.23 5.85 -14.70
CA ILE A 441 -1.59 5.79 -16.12
C ILE A 441 -1.66 7.20 -16.72
N LEU A 442 -2.35 8.14 -16.05
CA LEU A 442 -2.47 9.52 -16.53
C LEU A 442 -1.15 10.28 -16.55
N VAL A 443 -0.25 10.02 -15.59
CA VAL A 443 1.12 10.55 -15.61
C VAL A 443 1.86 10.06 -16.86
N ASN A 444 1.76 8.77 -17.18
CA ASN A 444 2.40 8.21 -18.37
C ASN A 444 1.89 8.82 -19.68
N PHE A 445 0.64 9.32 -19.70
CA PHE A 445 0.07 10.04 -20.85
C PHE A 445 0.27 11.56 -20.80
N GLY A 446 1.04 12.10 -19.85
CA GLY A 446 1.28 13.54 -19.72
C GLY A 446 0.11 14.36 -19.18
N CYS A 447 -0.95 13.70 -18.71
CA CYS A 447 -2.17 14.31 -18.17
C CYS A 447 -2.04 14.64 -16.67
N CYS A 448 -0.97 15.33 -16.27
CA CYS A 448 -0.59 15.53 -14.86
C CYS A 448 -1.68 16.23 -14.02
N ARG A 449 -2.47 17.14 -14.61
CA ARG A 449 -3.57 17.82 -13.91
C ARG A 449 -4.71 16.89 -13.52
N HIS A 450 -5.00 15.89 -14.36
CA HIS A 450 -6.01 14.87 -14.04
C HIS A 450 -5.41 13.83 -13.09
N ALA A 451 -4.16 13.44 -13.29
CA ALA A 451 -3.45 12.54 -12.39
C ALA A 451 -3.39 13.09 -10.96
N SER A 452 -3.14 14.40 -10.79
CA SER A 452 -3.18 15.03 -9.48
C SER A 452 -4.53 14.88 -8.82
N CYS A 453 -5.65 14.98 -9.56
CA CYS A 453 -6.97 14.72 -8.98
C CYS A 453 -7.08 13.29 -8.43
N PHE A 454 -6.59 12.28 -9.14
CA PHE A 454 -6.64 10.89 -8.65
C PHE A 454 -5.71 10.64 -7.46
N PHE A 455 -4.50 11.20 -7.45
CA PHE A 455 -3.63 11.14 -6.27
C PHE A 455 -4.25 11.86 -5.08
N LEU A 456 -4.88 13.01 -5.31
CA LEU A 456 -5.64 13.74 -4.30
C LEU A 456 -6.84 12.92 -3.78
N PHE A 457 -7.54 12.18 -4.64
CA PHE A 457 -8.61 11.27 -4.21
C PHE A 457 -8.07 10.08 -3.42
N ALA A 458 -6.90 9.53 -3.79
CA ALA A 458 -6.26 8.40 -3.10
C ALA A 458 -5.75 8.80 -1.71
N SER A 459 -5.27 10.03 -1.59
CA SER A 459 -4.70 10.55 -0.36
C SER A 459 -5.72 11.23 0.57
N ASN A 460 -6.95 11.47 0.08
CA ASN A 460 -7.96 12.25 0.80
C ASN A 460 -9.24 11.45 1.09
N ARG A 461 -9.50 11.24 2.38
CA ARG A 461 -10.65 10.52 2.94
C ARG A 461 -11.89 11.41 3.06
N SER A 462 -12.45 11.93 1.97
CA SER A 462 -13.89 12.24 1.82
C SER A 462 -14.21 13.03 0.55
N MET A 463 -15.22 12.58 -0.22
CA MET A 463 -16.37 13.41 -0.65
C MET A 463 -17.30 12.67 -1.64
N THR A 464 -18.49 12.32 -1.16
CA THR A 464 -19.63 11.73 -1.89
C THR A 464 -20.37 12.70 -2.82
N LYS A 465 -19.82 13.88 -3.17
CA LYS A 465 -20.54 14.94 -3.91
C LYS A 465 -19.95 15.37 -5.25
N ILE A 466 -18.81 14.83 -5.68
CA ILE A 466 -18.16 15.25 -6.94
C ILE A 466 -18.56 14.37 -8.14
N MET A 467 -18.99 13.12 -7.90
CA MET A 467 -19.43 12.23 -8.98
C MET A 467 -20.68 12.73 -9.72
N SER A 468 -21.52 13.57 -9.11
CA SER A 468 -22.70 14.13 -9.79
C SER A 468 -22.40 15.30 -10.72
N LYS A 469 -21.19 15.88 -10.69
CA LYS A 469 -20.83 17.04 -11.52
C LYS A 469 -19.72 16.78 -12.55
N THR A 470 -18.94 15.72 -12.40
CA THR A 470 -17.75 15.50 -13.25
C THR A 470 -18.07 14.69 -14.53
N PHE A 471 -19.29 14.15 -14.65
CA PHE A 471 -19.74 13.39 -15.83
C PHE A 471 -20.53 14.22 -16.86
N MET A 472 -20.32 15.55 -16.93
CA MET A 472 -21.06 16.40 -17.87
C MET A 472 -20.24 17.09 -18.97
N PHE A 473 -18.98 16.75 -19.20
CA PHE A 473 -18.26 17.26 -20.38
C PHE A 473 -17.30 16.23 -20.99
#